data_AF-A0A103YC84-F1
#
_entry.id   AF-A0A103YC84-F1
#
_cell.length_a   1.000
_cell.length_b   1.000
_cell.length_c   1.000
_cell.angle_alpha   90.00
_cell.angle_beta   90.00
_cell.angle_gamma   90.00
#
_symmetry.space_group_name_H-M   'P 1'
#
loop_
_entity.id
_entity.type
_entity.pdbx_description
1 polymer ?
#
loop_
_entity_poly.entity_id
_entity_poly.type
_entity_poly.pdbx_seq_one_letter_code
_entity_poly.pdbx_strand_id
1 'polypeptide(L)'
;MYVATRGLYRMAPPTIIVPTIIKESVEKIFEAHRTMDQSELKHTLIGLDVGKFYFWHFAYSISFRFSQLWAKVKNHSVLRYIVTSAGEEFYLRKDLKQGYVIYSVKQKLKPQYVGLPGDEIKKLKFSGVEITYTTTSPEVAFTGDTTSDFIVDTNNADVLKAKILIMEVTSDFIVDTNNRKSSSYRSTYVENTMTVENARDYGHTHLSEIINYSSRFENKAILLIHFSARYQLDVIQEALSALHPPLAGRVFALTEGF
;
A
#
# COMPACT_ATOMS: atom_id res chain seq x y z
N MET A 1 20.45 -5.28 6.41
CA MET A 1 21.00 -4.59 5.21
C MET A 1 20.52 -3.15 5.07
N TYR A 2 19.22 -2.87 4.92
CA TYR A 2 18.68 -1.50 4.71
C TYR A 2 19.20 -0.42 5.68
N VAL A 3 19.12 -0.66 7.00
CA VAL A 3 19.58 0.32 8.02
C VAL A 3 21.08 0.57 7.92
N ALA A 4 21.87 -0.48 7.75
CA ALA A 4 23.32 -0.40 7.57
C ALA A 4 23.69 0.38 6.30
N THR A 5 23.02 0.11 5.17
CA THR A 5 23.23 0.81 3.89
C THR A 5 22.98 2.30 4.02
N ARG A 6 21.93 2.73 4.75
CA ARG A 6 21.69 4.16 5.01
C ARG A 6 22.80 4.79 5.86
N GLY A 7 23.29 4.07 6.86
CA GLY A 7 24.45 4.50 7.66
C GLY A 7 25.70 4.68 6.80
N LEU A 8 25.99 3.71 5.92
CA LEU A 8 27.11 3.75 4.98
C LEU A 8 27.04 4.98 4.05
N TYR A 9 25.84 5.28 3.55
CA TYR A 9 25.60 6.46 2.72
C TYR A 9 25.36 7.76 3.51
N ARG A 10 25.62 7.76 4.83
CA ARG A 10 25.44 8.92 5.73
C ARG A 10 24.05 9.56 5.65
N MET A 11 23.03 8.75 5.37
CA MET A 11 21.64 9.19 5.33
C MET A 11 21.06 9.27 6.74
N ALA A 12 20.01 10.06 6.91
CA ALA A 12 19.25 10.07 8.17
C ALA A 12 18.77 8.66 8.54
N PRO A 13 18.83 8.27 9.83
CA PRO A 13 18.29 7.01 10.33
C PRO A 13 16.85 6.77 9.85
N PRO A 14 16.52 5.55 9.39
CA PRO A 14 15.17 5.27 8.92
C PRO A 14 14.18 5.10 10.07
N THR A 15 12.93 5.48 9.82
CA THR A 15 11.77 4.97 10.57
C THR A 15 11.27 3.69 9.88
N ILE A 16 11.15 2.61 10.65
CA ILE A 16 10.67 1.32 10.18
C ILE A 16 9.35 1.03 10.90
N ILE A 17 8.33 0.73 10.13
CA ILE A 17 6.99 0.40 10.64
C ILE A 17 6.76 -1.08 10.38
N VAL A 18 6.35 -1.81 11.42
CA VAL A 18 6.04 -3.24 11.38
C VAL A 18 4.75 -3.49 12.18
N PRO A 19 4.06 -4.63 12.02
CA PRO A 19 3.01 -5.02 12.94
C PRO A 19 3.53 -5.06 14.36
N THR A 20 2.73 -4.58 15.29
CA THR A 20 3.04 -4.63 16.71
C THR A 20 3.41 -6.04 17.16
N ILE A 21 2.73 -7.07 16.64
CA ILE A 21 2.96 -8.48 16.99
C ILE A 21 4.36 -9.01 16.65
N ILE A 22 5.06 -8.45 15.65
CA ILE A 22 6.44 -8.85 15.33
C ILE A 22 7.50 -7.84 15.77
N LYS A 23 7.09 -6.72 16.38
CA LYS A 23 8.02 -5.66 16.76
C LYS A 23 9.16 -6.21 17.63
N GLU A 24 8.82 -6.98 18.66
CA GLU A 24 9.82 -7.57 19.57
C GLU A 24 10.76 -8.55 18.84
N SER A 25 10.23 -9.37 17.92
CA SER A 25 11.05 -10.26 17.09
C SER A 25 12.03 -9.47 16.22
N VAL A 26 11.59 -8.35 15.63
CA VAL A 26 12.44 -7.47 14.83
C VAL A 26 13.50 -6.77 15.69
N GLU A 27 13.16 -6.35 16.92
CA GLU A 27 14.14 -5.79 17.88
C GLU A 27 15.24 -6.80 18.20
N LYS A 28 14.87 -8.07 18.44
CA LYS A 28 15.82 -9.17 18.66
C LYS A 28 16.76 -9.38 17.47
N ILE A 29 16.26 -9.25 16.23
CA ILE A 29 17.10 -9.34 15.03
C ILE A 29 18.12 -8.21 14.99
N PHE A 30 17.73 -6.98 15.30
CA PHE A 30 18.67 -5.86 15.37
C PHE A 30 19.73 -6.09 16.44
N GLU A 31 19.33 -6.54 17.62
CA GLU A 31 20.28 -6.78 18.72
C GLU A 31 21.28 -7.89 18.41
N ALA A 32 20.82 -8.96 17.78
CA ALA A 32 21.70 -10.02 17.28
C ALA A 32 22.76 -9.46 16.31
N HIS A 33 22.36 -8.59 15.37
CA HIS A 33 23.32 -7.96 14.45
C HIS A 33 24.32 -7.06 15.18
N ARG A 34 23.87 -6.21 16.11
CA ARG A 34 24.77 -5.34 16.89
C ARG A 34 25.82 -6.14 17.66
N THR A 35 25.41 -7.29 18.21
CA THR A 35 26.33 -8.18 18.96
C THR A 35 27.40 -8.79 18.05
N MET A 36 27.06 -9.09 16.80
CA MET A 36 27.97 -9.73 15.84
C MET A 36 29.02 -8.77 15.27
N ASP A 37 28.64 -7.55 14.89
CA ASP A 37 29.51 -6.63 14.13
C ASP A 37 29.75 -5.27 14.81
N GLN A 38 29.23 -5.08 16.03
CA GLN A 38 29.33 -3.83 16.82
C GLN A 38 28.76 -2.59 16.11
N SER A 39 27.91 -2.77 15.10
CA SER A 39 27.28 -1.67 14.39
C SER A 39 26.20 -1.00 15.25
N GLU A 40 26.05 0.33 15.14
CA GLU A 40 25.02 1.05 15.91
C GLU A 40 23.60 0.76 15.40
N LEU A 41 23.47 0.53 14.08
CA LEU A 41 22.19 0.36 13.37
C LEU A 41 21.13 1.36 13.83
N LYS A 42 21.44 2.66 13.83
CA LYS A 42 20.51 3.71 14.26
C LYS A 42 19.21 3.65 13.44
N HIS A 43 18.08 3.45 14.11
CA HIS A 43 16.74 3.42 13.50
C HIS A 43 15.66 3.74 14.54
N THR A 44 14.46 4.05 14.07
CA THR A 44 13.25 4.10 14.90
C THR A 44 12.31 2.97 14.47
N LEU A 45 12.05 2.01 15.34
CA LEU A 45 11.13 0.91 15.08
C LEU A 45 9.77 1.17 15.72
N ILE A 46 8.70 1.08 14.92
CA ILE A 46 7.34 1.40 15.33
C ILE A 46 6.46 0.20 15.05
N GLY A 47 5.80 -0.29 16.10
CA GLY A 47 4.70 -1.24 15.99
C GLY A 47 3.42 -0.51 15.61
N LEU A 48 2.73 -0.96 14.57
CA LEU A 48 1.47 -0.39 14.14
C LEU A 48 0.41 -1.48 14.03
N ASP A 49 -0.70 -1.30 14.75
CA ASP A 49 -1.85 -2.20 14.69
C ASP A 49 -2.80 -1.84 13.54
N VAL A 50 -3.64 -2.81 13.21
CA VAL A 50 -4.75 -2.66 12.27
C VAL A 50 -5.59 -1.42 12.57
N GLY A 51 -5.85 -0.63 11.53
CA GLY A 51 -6.68 0.56 11.61
C GLY A 51 -6.04 1.73 12.37
N LYS A 52 -4.82 1.57 12.90
CA LYS A 52 -4.06 2.67 13.50
C LYS A 52 -3.37 3.49 12.41
N PHE A 53 -3.11 4.75 12.77
CA PHE A 53 -2.47 5.72 11.91
C PHE A 53 -1.09 6.07 12.45
N TYR A 54 -0.13 6.19 11.54
CA TYR A 54 1.16 6.81 11.82
C TYR A 54 1.29 8.10 11.02
N PHE A 55 1.56 9.20 11.73
CA PHE A 55 1.73 10.52 11.14
C PHE A 55 3.22 10.81 10.94
N TRP A 56 3.65 10.81 9.68
CA TRP A 56 5.04 11.13 9.35
C TRP A 56 5.20 12.64 9.15
N HIS A 57 6.11 13.27 9.88
CA HIS A 57 6.47 14.67 9.67
C HIS A 57 7.64 14.74 8.69
N PHE A 58 7.43 15.30 7.49
CA PHE A 58 8.53 15.83 6.68
C PHE A 58 9.04 17.09 7.38
N ALA A 59 9.89 16.92 8.40
CA ALA A 59 10.61 18.04 8.97
C ALA A 59 11.63 18.52 7.92
N TYR A 60 11.24 19.48 7.08
CA TYR A 60 12.23 20.47 6.66
C TYR A 60 12.80 21.05 7.95
N SER A 61 14.12 20.93 8.17
CA SER A 61 14.73 21.33 9.43
C SER A 61 14.48 22.82 9.69
N ILE A 62 13.48 23.12 10.50
CA ILE A 62 13.38 24.37 11.23
C ILE A 62 13.28 23.93 12.68
N SER A 63 14.39 24.06 13.38
CA SER A 63 14.49 23.81 14.82
C SER A 63 13.49 24.72 15.53
N PHE A 64 12.44 24.14 16.12
CA PHE A 64 11.66 24.82 17.14
C PHE A 64 11.33 23.81 18.25
N ARG A 65 11.81 24.13 19.45
CA ARG A 65 11.67 23.31 20.66
C ARG A 65 10.29 23.47 21.28
N PHE A 66 9.80 22.33 21.76
CA PHE A 66 8.79 22.05 22.77
C PHE A 66 7.29 22.11 22.42
N SER A 67 6.68 21.04 22.94
CA SER A 67 5.29 20.59 23.02
C SER A 67 4.22 21.67 23.04
N GLN A 68 3.19 21.46 22.20
CA GLN A 68 1.82 22.03 22.20
C GLN A 68 1.37 22.72 20.88
N LEU A 69 2.17 22.73 19.82
CA LEU A 69 1.71 23.22 18.50
C LEU A 69 1.64 22.11 17.44
N TRP A 70 0.56 21.32 17.48
CA TRP A 70 0.28 20.26 16.49
C TRP A 70 -0.32 20.76 15.16
N ALA A 71 -0.35 22.09 14.92
CA ALA A 71 -1.08 22.69 13.80
C ALA A 71 -0.21 23.48 12.78
N LYS A 72 1.12 23.32 12.77
CA LYS A 72 2.01 24.20 11.96
C LYS A 72 2.98 23.46 11.02
N VAL A 73 2.48 22.63 10.10
CA VAL A 73 3.15 22.40 8.81
C VAL A 73 2.09 22.12 7.74
N LYS A 74 2.22 22.74 6.56
CA LYS A 74 1.38 22.43 5.38
C LYS A 74 1.95 21.18 4.70
N ASN A 75 1.07 20.25 4.32
CA ASN A 75 1.33 18.94 3.71
C ASN A 75 1.94 17.90 4.64
N HIS A 76 1.10 17.02 5.21
CA HIS A 76 1.55 15.76 5.79
C HIS A 76 1.08 14.58 4.94
N SER A 77 1.88 13.52 4.92
CA SER A 77 1.45 12.20 4.48
C SER A 77 1.22 11.33 5.71
N VAL A 78 0.11 10.60 5.74
CA VAL A 78 -0.29 9.74 6.87
C VAL A 78 -0.37 8.30 6.38
N LEU A 79 0.23 7.38 7.11
CA LEU A 79 0.10 5.95 6.83
C LEU A 79 -1.04 5.40 7.69
N ARG A 80 -2.02 4.73 7.10
CA ARG A 80 -3.00 3.89 7.78
C ARG A 80 -2.69 2.43 7.50
N TYR A 81 -2.77 1.61 8.53
CA TYR A 81 -2.69 0.17 8.39
C TYR A 81 -4.05 -0.41 7.97
N ILE A 82 -4.05 -1.32 7.00
CA ILE A 82 -5.25 -2.06 6.57
C ILE A 82 -4.99 -3.57 6.63
N VAL A 83 -5.99 -4.35 7.04
CA VAL A 83 -5.96 -5.81 6.95
C VAL A 83 -6.38 -6.24 5.56
N THR A 84 -5.53 -7.02 4.92
CA THR A 84 -5.91 -7.88 3.82
C THR A 84 -6.30 -9.23 4.41
N SER A 85 -7.54 -9.66 4.18
CA SER A 85 -8.02 -10.96 4.64
C SER A 85 -7.27 -12.08 3.91
N ALA A 86 -6.78 -13.05 4.68
CA ALA A 86 -6.54 -14.41 4.23
C ALA A 86 -7.60 -15.28 4.93
N GLY A 87 -8.22 -16.21 4.18
CA GLY A 87 -9.48 -16.88 4.50
C GLY A 87 -9.68 -17.36 5.94
N GLU A 88 -10.94 -17.32 6.36
CA GLU A 88 -11.44 -17.75 7.67
C GLU A 88 -11.45 -19.28 7.81
N GLU A 89 -10.30 -19.97 7.88
CA GLU A 89 -10.30 -21.34 8.43
C GLU A 89 -8.92 -21.95 8.80
N PHE A 90 -7.95 -21.18 9.29
CA PHE A 90 -6.78 -21.79 9.98
C PHE A 90 -6.36 -20.98 11.21
N TYR A 91 -7.06 -21.22 12.32
CA TYR A 91 -6.56 -20.93 13.66
C TYR A 91 -5.30 -21.77 13.89
N LEU A 92 -4.12 -21.26 13.50
CA LEU A 92 -2.77 -21.49 14.08
C LEU A 92 -1.59 -21.01 13.20
N ARG A 93 -1.83 -20.45 11.99
CA ARG A 93 -0.82 -19.67 11.25
C ARG A 93 -1.43 -18.39 10.70
N LYS A 94 -1.35 -17.32 11.50
CA LYS A 94 -1.71 -15.97 11.04
C LYS A 94 -0.54 -15.44 10.21
N ASP A 95 -0.48 -15.82 8.93
CA ASP A 95 0.48 -15.23 8.00
C ASP A 95 0.28 -13.71 8.01
N LEU A 96 1.33 -12.98 8.38
CA LEU A 96 1.30 -11.53 8.55
C LEU A 96 1.36 -10.83 7.19
N LYS A 97 0.35 -11.08 6.36
CA LYS A 97 0.14 -10.38 5.09
C LYS A 97 -0.51 -9.02 5.42
N GLN A 98 0.06 -7.92 4.90
CA GLN A 98 -0.27 -6.57 5.36
C GLN A 98 -0.44 -5.60 4.21
N GLY A 99 -1.50 -4.79 4.31
CA GLY A 99 -1.72 -3.65 3.46
C GLY A 99 -1.51 -2.31 4.17
N TYR A 100 -1.18 -1.29 3.39
CA TYR A 100 -1.03 0.09 3.84
C TYR A 100 -1.74 1.06 2.90
N VAL A 101 -2.31 2.13 3.46
CA VAL A 101 -2.79 3.26 2.67
C VAL A 101 -2.10 4.54 3.14
N ILE A 102 -1.51 5.24 2.19
CA ILE A 102 -0.90 6.55 2.38
C ILE A 102 -1.95 7.61 2.02
N TYR A 103 -2.24 8.50 2.96
CA TYR A 103 -3.15 9.63 2.81
C TYR A 103 -2.36 10.93 2.68
N SER A 104 -2.81 11.85 1.82
CA SER A 104 -2.43 13.25 1.93
C SER A 104 -3.33 13.94 2.94
N VAL A 105 -2.74 14.82 3.76
CA VAL A 105 -3.46 15.65 4.73
C VAL A 105 -3.24 17.11 4.38
N LYS A 106 -4.36 17.81 4.16
CA LYS A 106 -4.38 19.22 3.77
C LYS A 106 -5.18 20.03 4.77
N GLN A 107 -4.58 21.14 5.22
CA GLN A 107 -5.28 22.18 5.97
C GLN A 107 -5.89 23.17 4.99
N LYS A 108 -7.22 23.32 5.04
CA LYS A 108 -7.97 24.27 4.22
C LYS A 108 -8.58 25.35 5.11
N LEU A 109 -8.73 26.55 4.58
CA LEU A 109 -9.39 27.65 5.31
C LEU A 109 -10.87 27.30 5.49
N LYS A 110 -11.41 27.45 6.71
CA LYS A 110 -12.83 27.18 6.96
C LYS A 110 -13.71 28.10 6.09
N PRO A 111 -14.85 27.62 5.56
CA PRO A 111 -15.68 28.38 4.62
C PRO A 111 -16.02 29.80 5.08
N GLN A 112 -16.29 30.00 6.38
CA GLN A 112 -16.61 31.31 6.95
C GLN A 112 -15.49 32.35 6.89
N TYR A 113 -14.25 31.94 6.62
CA TYR A 113 -13.11 32.85 6.48
C TYR A 113 -12.66 33.02 5.02
N VAL A 114 -13.28 32.31 4.08
CA VAL A 114 -12.97 32.42 2.65
C VAL A 114 -13.37 33.82 2.15
N GLY A 115 -12.45 34.48 1.43
CA GLY A 115 -12.67 35.83 0.91
C GLY A 115 -12.26 36.97 1.86
N LEU A 116 -11.91 36.66 3.12
CA LEU A 116 -11.35 37.68 4.02
C LEU A 116 -9.97 38.15 3.53
N PRO A 117 -9.62 39.44 3.73
CA PRO A 117 -8.28 39.94 3.46
C PRO A 117 -7.22 39.16 4.24
N GLY A 118 -6.04 38.99 3.65
CA GLY A 118 -4.94 38.22 4.26
C GLY A 118 -4.52 38.72 5.64
N ASP A 119 -4.59 40.04 5.87
CA ASP A 119 -4.26 40.65 7.16
C ASP A 119 -5.27 40.30 8.27
N GLU A 120 -6.56 40.23 7.94
CA GLU A 120 -7.61 39.80 8.87
C GLU A 120 -7.46 38.31 9.22
N ILE A 121 -7.18 37.45 8.22
CA ILE A 121 -6.87 36.03 8.45
C ILE A 121 -5.64 35.88 9.36
N LYS A 122 -4.61 36.71 9.16
CA LYS A 122 -3.40 36.71 9.98
C LYS A 122 -3.70 37.10 11.42
N LYS A 123 -4.50 38.15 11.65
CA LYS A 123 -4.94 38.55 13.00
C LYS A 123 -5.70 37.42 13.70
N LEU A 124 -6.68 36.81 13.04
CA LEU A 124 -7.44 35.67 13.57
C LEU A 124 -6.53 34.49 13.94
N LYS A 125 -5.54 34.20 13.09
CA LYS A 125 -4.55 33.16 13.38
C LYS A 125 -3.70 33.50 14.60
N PHE A 126 -3.27 34.76 14.75
CA PHE A 126 -2.47 35.20 15.90
C PHE A 126 -3.27 35.27 17.20
N SER A 127 -4.58 35.50 17.13
CA SER A 127 -5.47 35.46 18.29
C SER A 127 -5.81 34.03 18.74
N GLY A 128 -5.22 33.00 18.11
CA GLY A 128 -5.43 31.60 18.47
C GLY A 128 -6.72 30.99 17.92
N VAL A 129 -7.46 31.70 17.06
CA VAL A 129 -8.66 31.16 16.43
C VAL A 129 -8.28 30.08 15.43
N GLU A 130 -8.91 28.91 15.54
CA GLU A 130 -8.73 27.83 14.59
C GLU A 130 -9.43 28.17 13.25
N ILE A 131 -8.67 28.76 12.34
CA ILE A 131 -9.17 29.24 11.05
C ILE A 131 -9.18 28.17 9.95
N THR A 132 -8.56 27.00 10.17
CA THR A 132 -8.47 25.92 9.17
C THR A 132 -9.19 24.66 9.62
N TYR A 133 -9.59 23.83 8.65
CA TYR A 133 -10.05 22.47 8.87
C TYR A 133 -9.17 21.47 8.12
N THR A 134 -9.07 20.27 8.67
CA THR A 134 -8.26 19.19 8.11
C THR A 134 -9.08 18.39 7.10
N THR A 135 -8.48 18.09 5.95
CA THR A 135 -9.02 17.15 4.96
C THR A 135 -7.99 16.07 4.67
N THR A 136 -8.44 14.83 4.50
CA THR A 136 -7.60 13.70 4.10
C THR A 136 -8.04 13.16 2.75
N SER A 137 -7.10 12.61 1.98
CA SER A 137 -7.40 11.88 0.75
C SER A 137 -6.45 10.69 0.59
N PRO A 138 -6.95 9.48 0.28
CA PRO A 138 -6.08 8.34 0.02
C PRO A 138 -5.30 8.60 -1.29
N GLU A 139 -3.98 8.43 -1.24
CA GLU A 139 -3.07 8.70 -2.35
C GLU A 139 -2.54 7.40 -2.95
N VAL A 140 -1.98 6.53 -2.11
CA VAL A 140 -1.40 5.25 -2.53
C VAL A 140 -1.89 4.16 -1.60
N ALA A 141 -2.34 3.05 -2.15
CA ALA A 141 -2.64 1.83 -1.41
C ALA A 141 -1.68 0.72 -1.84
N PHE A 142 -1.23 -0.08 -0.89
CA PHE A 142 -0.45 -1.29 -1.10
C PHE A 142 -1.15 -2.43 -0.36
N THR A 143 -1.45 -3.55 -1.01
CA THR A 143 -2.20 -4.64 -0.35
C THR A 143 -1.28 -5.64 0.36
N GLY A 144 -0.02 -5.74 -0.07
CA GLY A 144 0.74 -6.97 0.17
C GLY A 144 0.04 -8.17 -0.48
N ASP A 145 0.40 -9.36 -0.05
CA ASP A 145 -0.31 -10.55 -0.47
C ASP A 145 -1.74 -10.58 0.11
N THR A 146 -2.72 -11.02 -0.68
CA THR A 146 -4.13 -11.00 -0.30
C THR A 146 -4.95 -11.87 -1.24
N THR A 147 -6.08 -12.39 -0.75
CA THR A 147 -7.19 -12.86 -1.60
C THR A 147 -8.06 -11.67 -2.02
N SER A 148 -8.97 -11.86 -2.98
CA SER A 148 -9.83 -10.79 -3.51
C SER A 148 -10.85 -10.21 -2.51
N ASP A 149 -10.99 -10.83 -1.34
CA ASP A 149 -11.94 -10.44 -0.29
C ASP A 149 -11.75 -8.98 0.18
N PHE A 150 -10.53 -8.43 0.10
CA PHE A 150 -10.28 -7.03 0.44
C PHE A 150 -11.08 -6.05 -0.44
N ILE A 151 -11.45 -6.45 -1.67
CA ILE A 151 -12.17 -5.63 -2.64
C ILE A 151 -13.65 -5.47 -2.23
N VAL A 152 -14.20 -6.46 -1.52
CA VAL A 152 -15.61 -6.45 -1.10
C VAL A 152 -15.79 -5.96 0.34
N ASP A 153 -14.74 -5.96 1.15
CA ASP A 153 -14.75 -5.41 2.51
C ASP A 153 -14.97 -3.88 2.50
N THR A 154 -16.06 -3.45 3.14
CA THR A 154 -16.43 -2.04 3.25
C THR A 154 -15.46 -1.22 4.09
N ASN A 155 -14.70 -1.86 4.99
CA ASN A 155 -13.64 -1.20 5.76
C ASN A 155 -12.45 -0.80 4.89
N ASN A 156 -12.34 -1.39 3.69
CA ASN A 156 -11.24 -1.18 2.74
C ASN A 156 -11.60 -0.21 1.61
N ALA A 157 -12.71 0.52 1.72
CA ALA A 157 -13.16 1.46 0.69
C ALA A 157 -12.07 2.47 0.27
N ASP A 158 -11.20 2.88 1.19
CA ASP A 158 -10.10 3.81 0.89
C ASP A 158 -9.02 3.21 -0.02
N VAL A 159 -8.86 1.88 -0.02
CA VAL A 159 -7.94 1.16 -0.94
C VAL A 159 -8.40 1.34 -2.39
N LEU A 160 -9.69 1.17 -2.63
CA LEU A 160 -10.31 1.28 -3.96
C LEU A 160 -10.41 2.73 -4.45
N LYS A 161 -10.35 3.70 -3.52
CA LYS A 161 -10.37 5.15 -3.80
C LYS A 161 -9.00 5.80 -3.87
N ALA A 162 -7.94 5.11 -3.46
CA ALA A 162 -6.58 5.62 -3.56
C ALA A 162 -6.25 5.97 -5.02
N LYS A 163 -5.45 7.01 -5.26
CA LYS A 163 -5.10 7.36 -6.65
C LYS A 163 -4.33 6.22 -7.33
N ILE A 164 -3.41 5.60 -6.60
CA ILE A 164 -2.62 4.45 -7.06
C ILE A 164 -2.89 3.28 -6.13
N LEU A 165 -3.26 2.12 -6.69
CA LEU A 165 -3.30 0.85 -5.98
C LEU A 165 -2.13 -0.01 -6.43
N ILE A 166 -1.35 -0.53 -5.50
CA ILE A 166 -0.32 -1.53 -5.74
C ILE A 166 -0.84 -2.82 -5.10
N MET A 167 -1.08 -3.84 -5.92
CA MET A 167 -1.63 -5.09 -5.42
C MET A 167 -0.97 -6.29 -6.07
N GLU A 168 -0.92 -7.39 -5.33
CA GLU A 168 -0.45 -8.62 -5.94
C GLU A 168 -1.45 -9.17 -6.97
N VAL A 169 -0.94 -10.01 -7.86
CA VAL A 169 -1.76 -10.89 -8.67
C VAL A 169 -1.00 -12.18 -8.95
N THR A 170 -1.70 -13.31 -8.84
CA THR A 170 -1.27 -14.56 -9.45
C THR A 170 -2.02 -14.72 -10.77
N SER A 171 -1.27 -14.88 -11.85
CA SER A 171 -1.80 -14.78 -13.21
C SER A 171 -1.90 -16.14 -13.89
N ASP A 172 -2.93 -16.95 -13.62
CA ASP A 172 -3.24 -18.03 -14.55
C ASP A 172 -4.26 -17.60 -15.60
N PHE A 173 -3.79 -17.63 -16.85
CA PHE A 173 -4.61 -17.35 -18.03
C PHE A 173 -5.31 -18.63 -18.45
N ILE A 174 -6.59 -18.76 -18.09
CA ILE A 174 -7.55 -19.38 -19.01
C ILE A 174 -8.59 -18.31 -19.35
N VAL A 175 -8.27 -17.48 -20.34
CA VAL A 175 -9.34 -16.86 -21.13
C VAL A 175 -9.85 -17.93 -22.06
N ASP A 176 -10.87 -18.66 -21.60
CA ASP A 176 -11.86 -19.17 -22.53
C ASP A 176 -13.25 -18.87 -22.00
N THR A 177 -13.69 -17.63 -22.20
CA THR A 177 -15.08 -17.23 -21.98
C THR A 177 -16.03 -17.83 -23.02
N ASN A 178 -15.55 -18.62 -23.99
CA ASN A 178 -16.35 -19.14 -25.11
C ASN A 178 -16.16 -20.63 -25.45
N ASN A 179 -15.44 -21.41 -24.65
CA ASN A 179 -15.06 -22.80 -25.01
C ASN A 179 -14.41 -22.91 -26.43
N ARG A 180 -13.79 -21.83 -26.91
CA ARG A 180 -12.99 -21.84 -28.13
C ARG A 180 -11.52 -21.87 -27.74
N LYS A 181 -10.99 -23.09 -27.66
CA LYS A 181 -9.55 -23.40 -27.74
C LYS A 181 -8.89 -22.46 -28.76
N SER A 182 -8.21 -21.42 -28.28
CA SER A 182 -7.34 -20.62 -29.13
C SER A 182 -6.08 -21.45 -29.37
N SER A 183 -6.12 -22.18 -30.49
CA SER A 183 -5.06 -23.03 -30.98
C SER A 183 -3.93 -22.17 -31.54
N SER A 184 -2.94 -21.81 -30.72
CA SER A 184 -1.58 -21.54 -31.21
C SER A 184 -0.47 -21.58 -30.17
N TYR A 185 -0.74 -21.69 -28.87
CA TYR A 185 0.29 -22.01 -27.88
C TYR A 185 -0.03 -23.28 -27.10
N ARG A 186 0.15 -24.41 -27.78
CA ARG A 186 0.20 -25.73 -27.13
C ARG A 186 1.59 -25.86 -26.47
N SER A 187 1.78 -25.19 -25.34
CA SER A 187 2.87 -25.55 -24.43
C SER A 187 2.50 -26.88 -23.78
N THR A 188 3.41 -27.84 -23.78
CA THR A 188 3.32 -29.19 -23.21
C THR A 188 3.09 -29.26 -21.68
N TYR A 189 2.53 -28.21 -21.08
CA TYR A 189 2.27 -28.01 -19.65
C TYR A 189 0.78 -27.76 -19.35
N VAL A 190 -0.14 -28.34 -20.12
CA VAL A 190 -1.60 -28.09 -20.04
C VAL A 190 -2.29 -28.70 -18.80
N GLU A 191 -1.54 -29.17 -17.80
CA GLU A 191 -2.11 -29.78 -16.58
C GLU A 191 -1.93 -28.94 -15.30
N ASN A 192 -1.26 -27.78 -15.36
CA ASN A 192 -0.90 -27.02 -14.15
C ASN A 192 -1.41 -25.57 -14.17
N THR A 193 -2.68 -25.40 -14.54
CA THR A 193 -3.37 -24.11 -14.47
C THR A 193 -3.86 -23.90 -13.04
N MET A 194 -3.32 -22.92 -12.31
CA MET A 194 -3.91 -22.41 -11.07
C MET A 194 -5.31 -21.90 -11.37
N THR A 195 -6.28 -22.48 -10.68
CA THR A 195 -7.65 -21.97 -10.68
C THR A 195 -7.77 -20.81 -9.68
N VAL A 196 -8.93 -20.16 -9.64
CA VAL A 196 -9.25 -19.15 -8.62
C VAL A 196 -9.16 -19.78 -7.23
N GLU A 197 -9.65 -21.01 -7.07
CA GLU A 197 -9.60 -21.76 -5.82
C GLU A 197 -8.15 -22.03 -5.39
N ASN A 198 -7.30 -22.50 -6.31
CA ASN A 198 -5.88 -22.69 -6.02
C ASN A 198 -5.22 -21.39 -5.58
N ALA A 199 -5.48 -20.27 -6.28
CA ALA A 199 -4.91 -18.97 -5.89
C ALA A 199 -5.34 -18.58 -4.47
N ARG A 200 -6.63 -18.75 -4.14
CA ARG A 200 -7.18 -18.47 -2.81
C ARG A 200 -6.60 -19.37 -1.73
N ASP A 201 -6.39 -20.65 -2.01
CA ASP A 201 -5.80 -21.63 -1.07
C ASP A 201 -4.36 -21.25 -0.68
N TYR A 202 -3.61 -20.64 -1.60
CA TYR A 202 -2.28 -20.07 -1.31
C TYR A 202 -2.34 -18.62 -0.77
N GLY A 203 -3.54 -18.07 -0.57
CA GLY A 203 -3.75 -16.72 -0.04
C GLY A 203 -3.34 -15.62 -1.02
N HIS A 204 -3.64 -15.82 -2.31
CA HIS A 204 -3.35 -14.91 -3.41
C HIS A 204 -4.60 -14.52 -4.20
N THR A 205 -4.51 -13.41 -4.94
CA THR A 205 -5.61 -12.90 -5.78
C THR A 205 -5.42 -13.34 -7.22
N HIS A 206 -6.44 -13.99 -7.79
CA HIS A 206 -6.44 -14.35 -9.20
C HIS A 206 -6.90 -13.17 -10.08
N LEU A 207 -6.30 -13.00 -11.27
CA LEU A 207 -6.63 -11.86 -12.16
C LEU A 207 -8.12 -11.81 -12.55
N SER A 208 -8.77 -12.96 -12.74
CA SER A 208 -10.21 -13.01 -13.07
C SER A 208 -11.09 -12.40 -11.97
N GLU A 209 -10.66 -12.46 -10.71
CA GLU A 209 -11.39 -11.84 -9.60
C GLU A 209 -11.31 -10.31 -9.67
N ILE A 210 -10.14 -9.76 -10.04
CA ILE A 210 -9.95 -8.34 -10.29
C ILE A 210 -10.88 -7.88 -11.43
N ILE A 211 -10.97 -8.67 -12.51
CA ILE A 211 -11.86 -8.39 -13.64
C ILE A 211 -13.33 -8.42 -13.20
N ASN A 212 -13.73 -9.43 -12.42
CA ASN A 212 -15.10 -9.58 -11.92
C ASN A 212 -15.53 -8.41 -11.02
N TYR A 213 -14.59 -7.84 -10.24
CA TYR A 213 -14.84 -6.67 -9.39
C TYR A 213 -14.43 -5.34 -10.04
N SER A 214 -14.16 -5.32 -11.35
CA SER A 214 -13.62 -4.16 -12.07
C SER A 214 -14.36 -2.84 -11.82
N SER A 215 -15.68 -2.88 -11.65
CA SER A 215 -16.53 -1.71 -11.39
C SER A 215 -16.32 -1.06 -10.01
N ARG A 216 -15.71 -1.78 -9.06
CA ARG A 216 -15.45 -1.26 -7.70
C ARG A 216 -14.19 -0.41 -7.61
N PHE A 217 -13.27 -0.55 -8.57
CA PHE A 217 -12.02 0.19 -8.55
C PHE A 217 -12.22 1.63 -9.05
N GLU A 218 -12.06 2.60 -8.15
CA GLU A 218 -12.07 4.03 -8.45
C GLU A 218 -10.63 4.58 -8.65
N ASN A 219 -9.62 3.72 -8.54
CA ASN A 219 -8.21 4.09 -8.66
C ASN A 219 -7.88 4.68 -10.04
N LYS A 220 -6.97 5.66 -10.08
CA LYS A 220 -6.48 6.22 -11.35
C LYS A 220 -5.49 5.28 -12.04
N ALA A 221 -4.72 4.52 -11.26
CA ALA A 221 -3.81 3.50 -11.74
C ALA A 221 -3.77 2.31 -10.76
N ILE A 222 -3.64 1.11 -11.30
CA ILE A 222 -3.42 -0.13 -10.56
C ILE A 222 -2.10 -0.72 -11.05
N LEU A 223 -1.14 -0.90 -10.15
CA LEU A 223 0.13 -1.56 -10.41
C LEU A 223 0.07 -2.97 -9.82
N LEU A 224 0.06 -3.95 -10.71
CA LEU A 224 0.13 -5.37 -10.36
C LEU A 224 1.58 -5.76 -10.11
N ILE A 225 1.79 -6.49 -9.01
CA ILE A 225 3.10 -6.98 -8.57
C ILE A 225 3.00 -8.47 -8.21
N HIS A 226 4.15 -9.06 -7.82
CA HIS A 226 4.20 -10.40 -7.23
C HIS A 226 3.63 -11.49 -8.14
N PHE A 227 3.85 -11.37 -9.46
CA PHE A 227 3.50 -12.42 -10.39
C PHE A 227 4.29 -13.69 -10.06
N SER A 228 3.65 -14.84 -10.19
CA SER A 228 4.31 -16.14 -10.04
C SER A 228 5.46 -16.26 -11.06
N ALA A 229 6.60 -16.76 -10.59
CA ALA A 229 7.81 -17.00 -11.40
C ALA A 229 7.60 -18.00 -12.56
N ARG A 230 6.43 -18.66 -12.63
CA ARG A 230 6.07 -19.59 -13.70
C ARG A 230 5.72 -18.89 -15.02
N TYR A 231 5.33 -17.62 -14.97
CA TYR A 231 4.88 -16.90 -16.17
C TYR A 231 6.03 -16.16 -16.82
N GLN A 232 5.95 -16.05 -18.15
CA GLN A 232 6.86 -15.22 -18.93
C GLN A 232 6.28 -13.81 -19.08
N LEU A 233 7.16 -12.84 -19.31
CA LEU A 233 6.80 -11.42 -19.39
C LEU A 233 5.80 -11.14 -20.53
N ASP A 234 5.96 -11.80 -21.67
CA ASP A 234 5.06 -11.67 -22.83
C ASP A 234 3.63 -12.08 -22.50
N VAL A 235 3.44 -13.17 -21.77
CA VAL A 235 2.13 -13.63 -21.29
C VAL A 235 1.48 -12.59 -20.37
N ILE A 236 2.25 -11.98 -19.46
CA ILE A 236 1.76 -10.92 -18.56
C ILE A 236 1.39 -9.65 -19.34
N GLN A 237 2.10 -9.32 -20.42
CA GLN A 237 1.75 -8.15 -21.23
C GLN A 237 0.52 -8.39 -22.10
N GLU A 238 0.43 -9.55 -22.74
CA GLU A 238 -0.75 -9.96 -23.53
C GLU A 238 -2.01 -9.93 -22.66
N ALA A 239 -1.90 -10.49 -21.46
CA ALA A 239 -2.90 -10.46 -20.42
C ALA A 239 -3.46 -9.07 -20.11
N LEU A 240 -2.58 -8.11 -19.84
CA LEU A 240 -2.97 -6.75 -19.52
C LEU A 240 -3.52 -6.01 -20.73
N SER A 241 -3.00 -6.29 -21.93
CA SER A 241 -3.48 -5.70 -23.17
C SER A 241 -4.91 -6.13 -23.51
N ALA A 242 -5.33 -7.31 -23.05
CA ALA A 242 -6.67 -7.86 -23.25
C ALA A 242 -7.71 -7.31 -22.25
N LEU A 243 -7.32 -6.50 -21.27
CA LEU A 243 -8.25 -5.94 -20.29
C LEU A 243 -9.23 -4.95 -20.96
N HIS A 244 -10.52 -5.09 -20.63
CA HIS A 244 -11.58 -4.21 -21.09
C HIS A 244 -11.87 -3.08 -20.08
N PRO A 245 -12.57 -2.00 -20.49
CA PRO A 245 -13.10 -1.02 -19.55
C PRO A 245 -13.94 -1.68 -18.44
N PRO A 246 -13.87 -1.21 -17.19
CA PRO A 246 -13.20 0.01 -16.76
C PRO A 246 -11.71 -0.15 -16.43
N LEU A 247 -11.09 -1.33 -16.61
CA LEU A 247 -9.67 -1.55 -16.25
C LEU A 247 -8.69 -1.15 -17.37
N ALA A 248 -9.12 -1.22 -18.62
CA ALA A 248 -8.32 -0.85 -19.79
C ALA A 248 -7.61 0.50 -19.62
N GLY A 249 -6.30 0.55 -19.89
CA GLY A 249 -5.49 1.77 -19.87
C GLY A 249 -5.10 2.29 -18.48
N ARG A 250 -5.49 1.63 -17.39
CA ARG A 250 -5.09 2.00 -16.02
C ARG A 250 -4.50 0.87 -15.19
N VAL A 251 -4.34 -0.33 -15.74
CA VAL A 251 -3.67 -1.46 -15.06
C VAL A 251 -2.29 -1.67 -15.69
N PHE A 252 -1.26 -1.80 -14.85
CA PHE A 252 0.14 -1.92 -15.25
C PHE A 252 0.80 -3.09 -14.51
N ALA A 253 1.78 -3.74 -15.12
CA ALA A 253 2.61 -4.75 -14.46
C ALA A 253 3.96 -4.14 -14.03
N LEU A 254 4.37 -4.38 -12.78
CA LEU A 254 5.77 -4.17 -12.39
C LEU A 254 6.61 -5.33 -12.94
N THR A 255 7.48 -5.00 -13.88
CA THR A 255 8.29 -5.98 -14.64
C THR A 255 9.79 -5.75 -14.50
N GLU A 256 10.19 -4.71 -13.77
CA GLU A 256 11.59 -4.53 -13.38
C GLU A 256 11.99 -5.60 -12.36
N GLY A 257 13.05 -6.35 -12.67
CA GLY A 257 13.51 -7.47 -11.84
C GLY A 257 12.82 -8.81 -12.12
N PHE A 258 12.06 -8.90 -13.21
CA PHE A 258 11.57 -10.15 -13.78
C PHE A 258 12.66 -10.92 -14.51
#